data_AF-A0AA39Q148-F1
#
_entry.id   AF-A0AA39Q148-F1
#
_cell.length_a   1.000
_cell.length_b   1.000
_cell.length_c   1.000
_cell.angle_alpha   90.00
_cell.angle_beta   90.00
_cell.angle_gamma   90.00
#
_symmetry.space_group_name_H-M   'P 1'
#
loop_
_entity.id
_entity.type
_entity.pdbx_description
1 polymer ?
#
loop_
_entity_poly.entity_id
_entity_poly.type
_entity_poly.pdbx_seq_one_letter_code
_entity_poly.pdbx_strand_id
1 'polypeptide(L)'
;MSLSGNHLVYEDEYNERDAVECAFNSDSNSVPMQELKCSGTLQYPVLTDVTISGVPVAWSHFSASNLRTLVLTEHPLENRLLMQTLHGILTNSKDTLETLTLKWAIALEVGRSGNHLLLDRVTLPRIKALDIGYTHTQKACQVLRIFDFPALRNLQLHSLDDLEWLRLQKI
;
A
#
# COMPACT_ATOMS: atom_id res chain seq x y z
N MET A 1 17.08 -20.56 -63.35
CA MET A 1 16.50 -21.64 -62.53
C MET A 1 16.85 -21.32 -61.09
N SER A 2 16.00 -20.58 -60.38
CA SER A 2 14.82 -21.08 -59.62
C SER A 2 15.29 -21.91 -58.42
N LEU A 3 14.81 -21.76 -57.18
CA LEU A 3 13.91 -20.85 -56.46
C LEU A 3 13.97 -21.32 -54.99
N SER A 4 13.42 -20.53 -54.07
CA SER A 4 13.07 -20.86 -52.67
C SER A 4 14.16 -20.57 -51.63
N GLY A 5 13.90 -19.88 -50.51
CA GLY A 5 12.63 -19.64 -49.85
C GLY A 5 12.54 -18.25 -49.23
N ASN A 6 11.34 -17.70 -49.29
CA ASN A 6 10.92 -16.47 -48.67
C ASN A 6 10.93 -16.63 -47.14
N HIS A 7 11.70 -15.82 -46.43
CA HIS A 7 11.41 -15.52 -45.03
C HIS A 7 10.85 -14.10 -45.00
N LEU A 8 9.52 -14.02 -44.93
CA LEU A 8 8.79 -12.77 -44.73
C LEU A 8 9.15 -12.26 -43.33
N VAL A 9 10.01 -11.26 -43.29
CA VAL A 9 10.13 -10.38 -42.13
C VAL A 9 8.88 -9.51 -42.15
N TYR A 10 7.92 -9.82 -41.30
CA TYR A 10 6.89 -8.87 -40.92
C TYR A 10 7.58 -7.84 -40.01
N GLU A 11 7.96 -6.71 -40.59
CA GLU A 11 8.16 -5.49 -39.80
C GLU A 11 6.78 -4.95 -39.46
N ASP A 12 6.23 -5.38 -38.33
CA ASP A 12 5.26 -4.55 -37.63
C ASP A 12 6.07 -3.48 -36.90
N GLU A 13 6.19 -2.32 -37.55
CA GLU A 13 6.48 -1.05 -36.89
C GLU A 13 5.40 -0.80 -35.83
N TYR A 14 5.62 -1.31 -34.62
CA TYR A 14 4.90 -0.82 -33.46
C TYR A 14 5.39 0.60 -33.17
N ASN A 15 4.62 1.56 -33.67
CA ASN A 15 4.76 2.99 -33.41
C ASN A 15 4.60 3.22 -31.90
N GLU A 16 5.71 3.20 -31.17
CA GLU A 16 5.84 3.33 -29.71
C GLU A 16 5.56 4.76 -29.20
N ARG A 17 4.70 5.52 -29.91
CA ARG A 17 4.46 6.94 -29.64
C ARG A 17 3.03 7.31 -29.19
N ASP A 18 2.11 6.36 -29.08
CA ASP A 18 0.72 6.67 -28.68
C ASP A 18 0.18 5.81 -27.51
N ALA A 19 1.03 5.17 -26.71
CA ALA A 19 0.57 4.33 -25.58
C ALA A 19 1.32 4.54 -24.26
N VAL A 20 1.84 5.74 -24.01
CA VAL A 20 2.48 6.08 -22.71
C VAL A 20 1.97 7.42 -22.21
N GLU A 21 0.67 7.50 -21.92
CA GLU A 21 0.11 8.58 -21.11
C GLU A 21 -0.70 7.98 -19.95
N CYS A 22 -0.03 7.16 -19.14
CA CYS A 22 -0.50 6.82 -17.80
C CYS A 22 0.69 6.93 -16.85
N ALA A 23 0.96 8.17 -16.45
CA ALA A 23 1.51 8.57 -15.17
C ALA A 23 2.61 7.67 -14.55
N PHE A 24 3.82 7.75 -15.09
CA PHE A 24 5.03 7.48 -14.32
C PHE A 24 5.85 8.76 -14.18
N ASN A 25 5.39 9.65 -13.29
CA ASN A 25 6.34 10.52 -12.61
C ASN A 25 6.88 9.74 -11.42
N SER A 26 7.92 8.95 -11.70
CA SER A 26 8.88 8.48 -10.70
C SER A 26 9.69 9.67 -10.21
N ASP A 27 9.06 10.55 -9.44
CA ASP A 27 9.76 11.33 -8.44
C ASP A 27 9.44 10.72 -7.10
N SER A 28 10.47 10.11 -6.50
CA SER A 28 10.51 9.66 -5.11
C SER A 28 10.46 10.86 -4.15
N ASN A 29 9.40 11.65 -4.24
CA ASN A 29 9.06 12.65 -3.26
C ASN A 29 8.10 11.99 -2.28
N SER A 30 8.58 11.81 -1.05
CA SER A 30 7.73 11.58 0.11
C SER A 30 6.53 12.51 0.00
N VAL A 31 5.35 11.99 -0.32
CA VAL A 31 4.11 12.76 -0.40
C VAL A 31 4.01 13.51 0.94
N PRO A 32 4.15 14.84 0.96
CA PRO A 32 4.07 15.59 2.20
C PRO A 32 2.70 15.29 2.83
N MET A 33 2.64 15.08 4.15
CA MET A 33 1.37 14.83 4.87
C MET A 33 0.26 15.86 4.55
N GLN A 34 0.64 17.02 4.01
CA GLN A 34 -0.21 18.12 3.56
C GLN A 34 -0.94 17.81 2.24
N GLU A 35 -0.42 16.95 1.36
CA GLU A 35 -1.05 16.61 0.07
C GLU A 35 -2.25 15.68 0.17
N LEU A 36 -2.34 14.85 1.23
CA LEU A 36 -3.57 14.13 1.54
C LEU A 36 -4.71 15.06 2.03
N LYS A 37 -4.40 16.34 2.27
CA LYS A 37 -5.38 17.40 2.57
C LYS A 37 -5.63 18.34 1.39
N CYS A 38 -5.01 18.13 0.22
CA CYS A 38 -5.01 19.11 -0.84
C CYS A 38 -6.33 19.22 -1.60
N SER A 39 -6.74 20.49 -1.77
CA SER A 39 -7.90 21.02 -2.48
C SER A 39 -7.83 20.81 -4.00
N GLY A 40 -7.62 19.58 -4.46
CA GLY A 40 -7.89 19.15 -5.83
C GLY A 40 -9.26 18.45 -5.91
N THR A 41 -9.85 18.40 -7.10
CA THR A 41 -11.00 17.53 -7.38
C THR A 41 -10.57 16.08 -7.17
N LEU A 42 -10.81 15.56 -5.96
CA LEU A 42 -10.71 14.13 -5.67
C LEU A 42 -11.54 13.37 -6.70
N GLN A 43 -10.96 12.34 -7.31
CA GLN A 43 -11.69 11.50 -8.27
C GLN A 43 -12.80 10.71 -7.57
N TYR A 44 -12.56 10.30 -6.33
CA TYR A 44 -13.49 9.48 -5.54
C TYR A 44 -13.70 10.09 -4.13
N PRO A 45 -14.40 11.23 -4.00
CA PRO A 45 -14.52 11.95 -2.73
C PRO A 45 -15.37 11.21 -1.68
N VAL A 46 -16.30 10.35 -2.13
CA VAL A 46 -17.23 9.61 -1.26
C VAL A 46 -16.76 8.17 -0.97
N LEU A 47 -15.58 7.78 -1.43
CA LEU A 47 -15.07 6.43 -1.24
C LEU A 47 -14.75 6.18 0.24
N THR A 48 -15.39 5.16 0.82
CA THR A 48 -15.25 4.80 2.23
C THR A 48 -14.49 3.49 2.45
N ASP A 49 -14.52 2.60 1.47
CA ASP A 49 -13.99 1.24 1.60
C ASP A 49 -12.98 1.01 0.48
N VAL A 50 -11.72 0.81 0.86
CA VAL A 50 -10.61 0.64 -0.06
C VAL A 50 -9.99 -0.72 0.17
N THR A 51 -9.99 -1.55 -0.87
CA THR A 51 -9.28 -2.83 -0.91
C THR A 51 -8.34 -2.81 -2.09
N ILE A 52 -7.05 -2.96 -1.80
CA ILE A 52 -5.98 -2.97 -2.80
C ILE A 52 -5.15 -4.22 -2.56
N SER A 53 -4.92 -4.98 -3.63
CA SER A 53 -4.01 -6.10 -3.63
C SER A 53 -3.06 -6.02 -4.81
N GLY A 54 -1.75 -6.11 -4.57
CA GLY A 54 -0.75 -6.31 -5.61
C GLY A 54 -0.53 -5.16 -6.60
N VAL A 55 -1.15 -3.98 -6.42
CA VAL A 55 -1.07 -2.86 -7.37
C VAL A 55 -0.55 -1.57 -6.72
N PRO A 56 0.18 -0.70 -7.46
CA PRO A 56 0.48 0.66 -7.04
C PRO A 56 -0.78 1.48 -6.84
N VAL A 57 -0.74 2.44 -5.90
CA VAL A 57 -1.92 3.23 -5.51
C VAL A 57 -1.56 4.70 -5.51
N ALA A 58 -2.33 5.50 -6.23
CA ALA A 58 -2.31 6.94 -6.14
C ALA A 58 -3.21 7.40 -4.98
N TRP A 59 -2.61 7.57 -3.79
CA TRP A 59 -3.32 7.96 -2.56
C TRP A 59 -4.04 9.32 -2.65
N SER A 60 -3.69 10.16 -3.62
CA SER A 60 -4.34 11.44 -3.90
C SER A 60 -5.71 11.33 -4.59
N HIS A 61 -6.11 10.14 -5.07
CA HIS A 61 -7.36 9.98 -5.83
C HIS A 61 -8.62 9.92 -4.96
N PHE A 62 -8.50 9.63 -3.66
CA PHE A 62 -9.61 9.51 -2.73
C PHE A 62 -9.32 10.20 -1.40
N SER A 63 -10.39 10.55 -0.67
CA SER A 63 -10.23 11.18 0.64
C SER A 63 -9.94 10.15 1.72
N ALA A 64 -8.76 10.24 2.34
CA ALA A 64 -8.44 9.45 3.53
C ALA A 64 -9.41 9.74 4.69
N SER A 65 -9.97 10.95 4.79
CA SER A 65 -10.84 11.31 5.93
C SER A 65 -12.17 10.57 5.95
N ASN A 66 -12.62 10.02 4.82
CA ASN A 66 -13.88 9.29 4.71
C ASN A 66 -13.71 7.78 4.88
N LEU A 67 -12.48 7.27 4.98
CA LEU A 67 -12.21 5.84 5.02
C LEU A 67 -12.75 5.20 6.29
N ARG A 68 -13.55 4.15 6.10
CA ARG A 68 -14.04 3.22 7.12
C ARG A 68 -13.29 1.89 7.09
N THR A 69 -12.91 1.46 5.89
CA THR A 69 -12.18 0.21 5.68
C THR A 69 -10.97 0.45 4.80
N LEU A 70 -9.80 0.00 5.27
CA LEU A 70 -8.57 -0.01 4.48
C LEU A 70 -7.96 -1.41 4.51
N VAL A 71 -7.91 -2.06 3.36
CA VAL A 71 -7.32 -3.39 3.17
C VAL A 71 -6.21 -3.29 2.13
N LEU A 72 -4.98 -3.56 2.57
CA LEU A 72 -3.78 -3.61 1.73
C LEU A 72 -3.14 -4.98 1.83
N THR A 73 -3.06 -5.70 0.72
CA THR A 73 -2.53 -7.05 0.67
C THR A 73 -1.52 -7.24 -0.46
N GLU A 74 -0.53 -8.10 -0.23
CA GLU A 74 0.33 -8.65 -1.29
C GLU A 74 1.04 -7.59 -2.17
N HIS A 75 1.39 -6.43 -1.61
CA HIS A 75 2.14 -5.43 -2.38
C HIS A 75 3.55 -5.94 -2.72
N PRO A 76 3.98 -5.84 -4.01
CA PRO A 76 5.35 -6.10 -4.42
C PRO A 76 6.33 -5.29 -3.59
N LEU A 77 7.55 -5.81 -3.37
CA LEU A 77 8.57 -5.18 -2.53
C LEU A 77 8.79 -3.69 -2.84
N GLU A 78 8.81 -3.35 -4.13
CA GLU A 78 9.02 -2.01 -4.67
C GLU A 78 7.85 -1.05 -4.42
N ASN A 79 6.64 -1.60 -4.27
CA ASN A 79 5.39 -0.85 -4.08
C ASN A 79 4.84 -0.97 -2.65
N ARG A 80 5.66 -1.43 -1.71
CA ARG A 80 5.27 -1.49 -0.31
C ARG A 80 5.14 -0.09 0.27
N LEU A 81 4.09 0.09 1.06
CA LEU A 81 3.76 1.34 1.72
C LEU A 81 4.82 1.69 2.76
N LEU A 82 5.38 2.90 2.66
CA LEU A 82 6.26 3.47 3.68
C LEU A 82 5.48 3.76 4.97
N MET A 83 6.14 3.70 6.12
CA MET A 83 5.49 3.94 7.41
C MET A 83 5.00 5.38 7.52
N GLN A 84 5.74 6.33 6.93
CA GLN A 84 5.33 7.75 6.86
C GLN A 84 4.01 7.92 6.10
N THR A 85 3.86 7.25 4.96
CA THR A 85 2.64 7.31 4.16
C THR A 85 1.47 6.67 4.90
N LEU A 86 1.68 5.51 5.53
CA LEU A 86 0.68 4.87 6.38
C LEU A 86 0.25 5.81 7.51
N HIS A 87 1.19 6.47 8.18
CA HIS A 87 0.90 7.45 9.24
C HIS A 87 0.05 8.61 8.75
N GLY A 88 0.36 9.18 7.58
CA GLY A 88 -0.46 10.23 6.96
C GLY A 88 -1.90 9.78 6.67
N ILE A 89 -2.06 8.59 6.08
CA ILE A 89 -3.38 8.02 5.78
C ILE A 89 -4.19 7.82 7.06
N LEU A 90 -3.61 7.13 8.05
CA LEU A 90 -4.28 6.80 9.31
C LEU A 90 -4.59 8.03 10.16
N THR A 91 -3.72 9.03 10.16
CA THR A 91 -3.96 10.31 10.85
C THR A 91 -5.17 11.03 10.26
N ASN A 92 -5.30 11.02 8.93
CA ASN A 92 -6.42 11.66 8.24
C ASN A 92 -7.72 10.86 8.41
N SER A 93 -7.66 9.54 8.52
CA SER A 93 -8.81 8.66 8.72
C SER A 93 -9.12 8.36 10.20
N LYS A 94 -8.48 9.03 11.16
CA LYS A 94 -8.51 8.63 12.58
C LYS A 94 -9.92 8.55 13.17
N ASP A 95 -10.80 9.45 12.73
CA ASP A 95 -12.16 9.60 13.27
C ASP A 95 -13.21 8.77 12.52
N THR A 96 -12.80 8.06 11.46
CA THR A 96 -13.71 7.33 10.56
C THR A 96 -13.34 5.86 10.37
N LEU A 97 -12.05 5.50 10.45
CA LEU A 97 -11.56 4.15 10.15
C LEU A 97 -11.98 3.14 11.23
N GLU A 98 -12.64 2.07 10.80
CA GLU A 98 -13.16 0.99 11.65
C GLU A 98 -12.41 -0.34 11.46
N THR A 99 -11.90 -0.58 10.25
CA THR A 99 -11.20 -1.83 9.89
C THR A 99 -9.90 -1.52 9.17
N LEU A 100 -8.81 -2.13 9.64
CA LEU A 100 -7.48 -2.00 9.05
C LEU A 100 -6.85 -3.38 8.80
N THR A 101 -6.53 -3.68 7.55
CA THR A 101 -5.82 -4.88 7.15
C THR A 101 -4.56 -4.51 6.38
N LEU A 102 -3.40 -4.97 6.87
CA LEU A 102 -2.08 -4.69 6.31
C LEU A 102 -1.31 -6.01 6.19
N LYS A 103 -1.51 -6.76 5.10
CA LYS A 103 -0.82 -8.04 4.88
C LYS A 103 0.30 -7.90 3.86
N TRP A 104 1.54 -8.00 4.35
CA TRP A 104 2.76 -7.89 3.56
C TRP A 104 2.86 -6.58 2.75
N ALA A 105 2.13 -5.55 3.18
CA ALA A 105 1.97 -4.30 2.47
C ALA A 105 2.95 -3.21 2.94
N ILE A 106 3.57 -3.35 4.11
CA ILE A 106 4.42 -2.32 4.72
C ILE A 106 5.90 -2.56 4.40
N ALA A 107 6.61 -1.51 3.98
CA ALA A 107 8.05 -1.52 3.75
C ALA A 107 8.82 -1.51 5.08
N LEU A 108 10.00 -2.12 5.12
CA LEU A 108 10.89 -1.95 6.27
C LEU A 108 11.74 -0.71 6.02
N GLU A 109 11.53 0.34 6.81
CA GLU A 109 12.39 1.52 6.75
C GLU A 109 13.67 1.25 7.56
N VAL A 110 14.67 0.70 6.89
CA VAL A 110 16.01 0.57 7.45
C VAL A 110 16.68 1.94 7.32
N GLY A 111 16.61 2.74 8.38
CA GLY A 111 17.34 4.00 8.42
C GLY A 111 18.83 3.77 8.15
N ARG A 112 19.41 4.49 7.18
CA ARG A 112 20.88 4.52 6.93
C ARG A 112 21.68 5.12 8.10
N SER A 113 21.00 5.60 9.13
CA SER A 113 21.52 5.99 10.43
C SER A 113 20.39 5.74 11.42
N GLY A 114 20.68 5.37 12.67
CA GLY A 114 19.74 4.90 13.70
C GLY A 114 18.64 5.88 14.15
N ASN A 115 18.24 6.82 13.31
CA ASN A 115 17.04 7.63 13.47
C ASN A 115 15.82 6.75 13.18
N HIS A 116 15.30 6.13 14.24
CA HIS A 116 13.89 5.74 14.26
C HIS A 116 13.07 6.97 13.83
N LEU A 117 12.27 6.86 12.77
CA LEU A 117 11.37 7.93 12.39
C LEU A 117 10.56 8.36 13.62
N LEU A 118 10.76 9.61 14.04
CA LEU A 118 9.98 10.22 15.12
C LEU A 118 8.60 10.56 14.56
N LEU A 119 7.78 9.54 14.38
CA LEU A 119 6.37 9.71 14.07
C LEU A 119 5.61 9.88 15.38
N ASP A 120 4.79 10.92 15.44
CA ASP A 120 3.92 11.16 16.59
C ASP A 120 2.94 10.00 16.76
N ARG A 121 2.65 9.67 18.01
CA ARG A 121 1.69 8.62 18.33
C ARG A 121 0.28 9.08 17.96
N VAL A 122 -0.48 8.20 17.30
CA VAL A 122 -1.84 8.51 16.82
C VAL A 122 -2.84 7.55 17.44
N THR A 123 -3.87 8.09 18.09
CA THR A 123 -5.01 7.30 18.55
C THR A 123 -6.02 7.12 17.43
N LEU A 124 -6.39 5.87 17.17
CA LEU A 124 -7.39 5.44 16.20
C LEU A 124 -8.61 4.90 16.97
N PRO A 125 -9.50 5.78 17.46
CA PRO A 125 -10.53 5.45 18.43
C PRO A 125 -11.62 4.51 17.94
N ARG A 126 -11.74 4.29 16.62
CA ARG A 126 -12.84 3.53 16.03
C ARG A 126 -12.45 2.17 15.46
N ILE A 127 -11.16 1.86 15.39
CA ILE A 127 -10.71 0.58 14.84
C ILE A 127 -11.14 -0.56 15.76
N LYS A 128 -12.00 -1.44 15.23
CA LYS A 128 -12.52 -2.63 15.92
C LYS A 128 -11.77 -3.89 15.49
N ALA A 129 -11.26 -3.90 14.26
CA ALA A 129 -10.54 -5.02 13.68
C ALA A 129 -9.21 -4.55 13.06
N LEU A 130 -8.13 -5.19 13.50
CA LEU A 130 -6.76 -4.99 13.02
C LEU A 130 -6.17 -6.33 12.60
N ASP A 131 -5.73 -6.42 11.35
CA ASP A 131 -5.13 -7.62 10.79
C ASP A 131 -3.79 -7.25 10.13
N ILE A 132 -2.67 -7.76 10.68
CA ILE A 132 -1.33 -7.45 10.22
C ILE A 132 -0.62 -8.73 9.78
N GLY A 133 -0.34 -8.83 8.48
CA GLY A 133 0.59 -9.81 7.93
C GLY A 133 1.99 -9.21 7.77
N TYR A 134 3.00 -9.86 8.34
CA TYR A 134 4.37 -9.35 8.35
C TYR A 134 5.37 -10.39 7.86
N THR A 135 6.42 -9.91 7.17
CA THR A 135 7.61 -10.71 6.84
C THR A 135 8.69 -10.59 7.92
N HIS A 136 8.62 -9.55 8.75
CA HIS A 136 9.58 -9.24 9.80
C HIS A 136 8.80 -8.68 10.99
N THR A 137 9.01 -9.24 12.18
CA THR A 137 8.27 -8.86 13.41
C THR A 137 8.40 -7.37 13.74
N GLN A 138 9.53 -6.75 13.37
CA GLN A 138 9.77 -5.32 13.55
C GLN A 138 8.70 -4.45 12.90
N LYS A 139 8.13 -4.86 11.76
CA LYS A 139 7.07 -4.11 11.07
C LYS A 139 5.78 -4.08 11.88
N ALA A 140 5.34 -5.23 12.38
CA ALA A 140 4.17 -5.33 13.24
C ALA A 140 4.37 -4.54 14.54
N CYS A 141 5.55 -4.68 15.16
CA CYS A 141 5.91 -3.90 16.35
C CYS A 141 5.91 -2.39 16.09
N GLN A 142 6.35 -1.95 14.92
CA GLN A 142 6.36 -0.52 14.58
C GLN A 142 4.94 0.04 14.46
N VAL A 143 4.02 -0.67 13.79
CA VAL A 143 2.61 -0.28 13.73
C VAL A 143 2.03 -0.18 15.14
N LEU A 144 2.23 -1.20 15.98
CA LEU A 144 1.70 -1.23 17.34
C LEU A 144 2.34 -0.21 18.30
N ARG A 145 3.51 0.34 17.96
CA ARG A 145 4.16 1.42 18.73
C ARG A 145 3.65 2.81 18.37
N ILE A 146 3.34 3.03 17.09
CA ILE A 146 2.97 4.33 16.56
C ILE A 146 1.46 4.59 16.72
N PHE A 147 0.64 3.54 16.70
CA PHE A 147 -0.82 3.67 16.71
C PHE A 147 -1.43 3.07 17.97
N ASP A 148 -2.38 3.79 18.56
CA ASP A 148 -3.21 3.32 19.68
C ASP A 148 -4.60 2.92 19.18
N PHE A 149 -5.08 1.76 19.63
CA PHE A 149 -6.36 1.20 19.20
C PHE A 149 -7.28 0.93 20.40
N PRO A 150 -7.82 1.97 21.07
CA PRO A 150 -8.57 1.80 22.32
C PRO A 150 -9.88 1.03 22.17
N ALA A 151 -10.45 0.96 20.96
CA ALA A 151 -11.69 0.22 20.67
C ALA A 151 -11.45 -1.15 20.02
N LEU A 152 -10.19 -1.61 19.95
CA LEU A 152 -9.83 -2.85 19.26
C LEU A 152 -10.45 -4.07 19.94
N ARG A 153 -11.15 -4.89 19.16
CA ARG A 153 -11.77 -6.14 19.62
C ARG A 153 -11.12 -7.36 19.00
N ASN A 154 -10.69 -7.23 17.75
CA ASN A 154 -10.11 -8.31 16.97
C ASN A 154 -8.71 -7.91 16.51
N LEU A 155 -7.68 -8.61 17.00
CA LEU A 155 -6.30 -8.48 16.54
C LEU A 155 -5.87 -9.80 15.90
N GLN A 156 -5.42 -9.74 14.65
CA GLN A 156 -4.82 -10.85 13.94
C GLN A 156 -3.40 -10.47 13.52
N LEU A 157 -2.46 -11.37 13.81
CA LEU A 157 -1.05 -11.23 13.49
C LEU A 157 -0.64 -12.48 12.72
N HIS A 158 -0.11 -12.31 11.51
CA HIS A 158 0.29 -13.41 10.65
C HIS A 158 1.75 -13.26 10.24
N SER A 159 2.59 -14.23 10.59
CA SER A 159 3.89 -14.36 9.94
C SER A 159 3.71 -14.85 8.51
N LEU A 160 4.53 -14.38 7.58
CA LEU A 160 4.60 -14.96 6.24
C LEU A 160 4.92 -16.46 6.32
N ASP A 161 5.84 -16.83 7.20
CA ASP A 161 6.31 -18.22 7.36
C ASP A 161 5.18 -19.18 7.79
N ASP A 162 4.27 -18.71 8.64
CA ASP A 162 3.11 -19.50 9.08
C ASP A 162 2.13 -19.77 7.92
N LEU A 163 2.04 -18.84 6.97
CA LEU A 163 1.15 -18.94 5.81
C LEU A 163 1.74 -19.81 4.70
N GLU A 164 3.06 -19.80 4.51
CA GLU A 164 3.74 -20.76 3.62
C GLU A 164 3.63 -22.18 4.17
N TRP A 165 3.80 -22.37 5.48
CA TRP A 165 3.60 -23.66 6.12
C TRP A 165 2.16 -24.20 5.98
N LEU A 166 1.15 -23.35 6.17
CA LEU A 166 -0.27 -23.72 6.00
C LEU A 166 -0.65 -24.00 4.53
N ARG A 167 0.00 -23.35 3.56
CA ARG A 167 -0.19 -23.66 2.13
C ARG A 167 0.41 -25.02 1.77
N LEU A 168 1.52 -25.42 2.40
CA LEU A 168 2.18 -26.70 2.15
C LEU A 168 1.45 -27.90 2.79
N GLN A 169 0.65 -27.70 3.84
CA GLN A 169 -0.15 -28.78 4.45
C GLN A 169 -1.50 -29.06 3.76
N LYS A 170 -1.88 -28.25 2.75
CA LYS A 170 -3.12 -28.42 1.97
C LYS A 170 -2.93 -29.11 0.61
N ILE A 171 -1.74 -29.68 0.38
CA ILE A 171 -1.38 -30.52 -0.76
C ILE A 171 -1.15 -31.94 -0.23
#